data_AF-A0A531LJL5-F1
#
_entry.id   AF-A0A531LJL5-F1
#
_cell.length_a   1.000
_cell.length_b   1.000
_cell.length_c   1.000
_cell.angle_alpha   90.00
_cell.angle_beta   90.00
_cell.angle_gamma   90.00
#
_symmetry.space_group_name_H-M   'P 1'
#
loop_
_entity.id
_entity.type
_entity.pdbx_description
1 polymer ?
#
loop_
_entity_poly.entity_id
_entity_poly.type
_entity_poly.pdbx_seq_one_letter_code
_entity_poly.pdbx_strand_id
1 'polypeptide(L)' 'TTTLQDQLNAFLRRKAHFAIVVDEYGEVEGLVTLEDIIEEIVGEIADEHDVDIQGVKQEADGSVVVDGTVPIRDLN' A
#
# COMPACT_ATOMS: atom_id res chain seq x y z
N THR A 1 -0.08 17.91 12.73
CA THR A 1 -0.38 16.58 12.17
C THR A 1 -1.85 16.23 12.44
N THR A 2 -2.48 15.42 11.59
CA THR A 2 -3.88 14.94 11.74
C THR A 2 -3.92 13.46 12.07
N THR A 3 -4.89 13.00 12.87
CA THR A 3 -5.02 11.57 13.17
C THR A 3 -5.50 10.79 11.94
N LEU A 4 -5.20 9.49 11.88
CA LEU A 4 -5.65 8.60 10.81
C LEU A 4 -7.19 8.58 10.69
N GLN A 5 -7.89 8.59 11.82
CA GLN A 5 -9.35 8.63 11.87
C GLN A 5 -9.91 9.94 11.27
N ASP A 6 -9.26 11.07 11.53
CA ASP A 6 -9.67 12.36 10.95
C ASP A 6 -9.46 12.38 9.44
N GLN A 7 -8.35 11.82 8.96
CA GLN A 7 -8.04 11.69 7.55
C GLN A 7 -9.09 10.83 6.83
N LEU A 8 -9.40 9.64 7.35
CA LEU A 8 -10.44 8.76 6.81
C LEU A 8 -11.80 9.47 6.74
N ASN A 9 -12.23 10.11 7.85
CA ASN A 9 -13.49 10.84 7.90
C ASN A 9 -13.54 12.00 6.90
N ALA A 10 -12.40 12.66 6.64
CA ALA A 10 -12.30 13.73 5.66
C ALA A 10 -12.48 13.21 4.22
N PHE A 11 -11.82 12.09 3.87
CA PHE A 11 -11.95 11.46 2.55
C PHE A 11 -13.38 11.00 2.29
N LEU A 12 -14.00 10.30 3.24
CA LEU A 12 -15.39 9.82 3.13
C LEU A 12 -16.39 10.96 2.97
N ARG A 13 -16.25 12.02 3.79
CA ARG A 13 -17.14 13.19 3.72
C ARG A 13 -17.02 13.94 2.40
N ARG A 14 -15.81 14.03 1.86
CA ARG A 14 -15.53 14.76 0.61
C ARG A 14 -15.72 13.90 -0.64
N LYS A 15 -15.90 12.59 -0.49
CA LYS A 15 -15.85 11.61 -1.60
C LYS A 15 -14.58 11.78 -2.44
N ALA A 16 -13.46 11.99 -1.76
CA ALA A 16 -12.16 12.15 -2.39
C ALA A 16 -11.41 10.80 -2.36
N HIS A 17 -10.61 10.56 -3.39
CA HIS A 17 -9.76 9.36 -3.50
C HIS A 17 -8.29 9.66 -3.18
N PHE A 18 -7.89 10.94 -3.17
CA PHE A 18 -6.53 11.36 -2.86
C PHE A 18 -6.50 12.75 -2.23
N ALA A 19 -5.39 13.06 -1.55
CA ALA A 19 -5.10 14.38 -0.98
C ALA A 19 -3.60 14.71 -1.06
N ILE A 20 -3.27 15.99 -1.16
CA ILE A 20 -1.89 16.48 -1.10
C ILE A 20 -1.52 16.72 0.36
N VAL A 21 -0.35 16.23 0.76
CA VAL A 21 0.24 16.45 2.07
C VAL A 21 1.10 17.71 2.01
N VAL A 22 0.92 18.59 2.98
CA VAL A 22 1.66 19.84 3.09
C VAL A 22 2.23 19.99 4.48
N ASP A 23 3.38 20.67 4.58
CA ASP A 23 4.00 21.04 5.84
C ASP A 23 3.30 22.25 6.50
N GLU A 24 3.85 22.73 7.63
CA GLU A 24 3.31 23.89 8.35
C GLU A 24 3.45 25.23 7.60
N TYR A 25 4.30 25.29 6.57
CA TYR A 25 4.53 26.44 5.72
C TYR A 25 3.71 26.38 4.42
N GLY A 26 3.03 25.27 4.16
CA GLY A 26 2.23 25.02 2.97
C GLY A 26 3.04 24.47 1.79
N GLU A 27 4.28 24.06 2.00
CA GLU A 27 5.07 23.34 1.00
C GLU A 27 4.55 21.91 0.86
N VAL A 28 4.59 21.39 -0.37
CA VAL A 28 4.11 20.04 -0.67
C VAL A 28 5.14 19.02 -0.24
N GLU A 29 4.74 18.12 0.65
CA GLU A 29 5.55 16.98 1.07
C GLU A 29 5.22 15.72 0.26
N GLY A 30 3.99 15.59 -0.24
CA GLY A 30 3.59 14.41 -1.02
C GLY A 30 2.10 14.28 -1.30
N LEU A 31 1.69 13.04 -1.56
CA LEU A 31 0.34 12.61 -1.87
C LEU A 31 -0.02 11.43 -0.96
N VAL A 32 -1.28 11.35 -0.55
CA VAL A 32 -1.85 10.21 0.16
C VAL A 32 -3.18 9.82 -0.49
N THR A 33 -3.46 8.52 -0.59
CA THR A 33 -4.72 8.02 -1.13
C THR A 33 -5.62 7.42 -0.05
N LEU A 34 -6.87 7.10 -0.41
CA LEU A 34 -7.80 6.46 0.52
C LEU A 34 -7.33 5.05 0.87
N GLU A 35 -6.72 4.36 -0.08
CA GLU A 35 -6.18 3.02 0.05
C GLU A 35 -5.09 2.97 1.13
N ASP A 36 -4.12 3.89 1.10
CA ASP A 36 -3.06 4.00 2.12
C ASP A 36 -3.65 4.13 3.55
N ILE A 37 -4.71 4.94 3.69
CA ILE A 37 -5.38 5.17 4.98
C ILE A 37 -6.09 3.89 5.46
N ILE A 38 -6.70 3.13 4.55
CA ILE A 38 -7.39 1.88 4.88
C ILE A 38 -6.37 0.80 5.25
N GLU A 39 -5.28 0.70 4.51
CA GLU A 39 -4.19 -0.25 4.77
C GLU A 39 -3.58 -0.05 6.16
N GLU A 40 -3.34 1.18 6.61
CA GLU A 40 -2.84 1.45 7.96
C GLU A 40 -3.82 1.02 9.08
N ILE A 41 -5.13 0.98 8.81
CA ILE A 41 -6.14 0.54 9.79
C ILE A 41 -6.29 -0.98 9.80
N VAL A 42 -6.30 -1.60 8.62
CA VAL A 42 -6.64 -3.02 8.47
C VAL A 42 -5.39 -3.91 8.40
N GLY A 43 -4.23 -3.35 8.10
CA GLY A 43 -3.00 -4.04 7.74
C GLY A 43 -2.99 -4.48 6.28
N GLU A 44 -2.02 -5.32 5.90
CA GLU A 44 -2.01 -5.99 4.60
C GLU A 44 -3.20 -6.96 4.53
N ILE A 45 -4.29 -6.47 3.96
CA ILE A 45 -5.39 -7.34 3.55
C ILE A 45 -4.87 -8.01 2.28
N ALA A 46 -4.57 -9.31 2.36
CA ALA A 46 -4.33 -10.12 1.17
C ALA A 46 -5.48 -9.88 0.19
N ASP A 47 -5.20 -9.17 -0.90
CA ASP A 47 -6.17 -8.93 -1.95
C ASP A 47 -6.55 -10.29 -2.57
N GLU A 48 -7.77 -10.43 -3.12
CA GLU A 48 -8.08 -11.62 -3.94
C GLU A 48 -7.20 -11.70 -5.20
N HIS A 49 -6.48 -10.62 -5.50
CA HIS A 49 -5.42 -10.50 -6.50
C HIS A 49 -3.99 -10.49 -5.94
N ASP A 50 -3.79 -10.58 -4.62
CA ASP A 50 -2.49 -10.96 -4.06
C ASP A 50 -2.31 -12.44 -4.37
N VAL A 51 -1.86 -12.70 -5.58
CA VAL A 51 -1.22 -13.95 -5.91
C VAL A 51 0.07 -13.91 -5.12
N ASP A 52 0.05 -14.39 -3.88
CA ASP A 52 1.18 -15.15 -3.37
C ASP A 52 1.55 -16.08 -4.52
N ILE A 53 2.60 -15.75 -5.27
CA ILE A 53 3.06 -16.62 -6.34
C ILE A 53 3.52 -17.85 -5.59
N GLN A 54 2.65 -18.85 -5.51
CA GLN A 54 2.91 -20.03 -4.71
C GLN A 54 4.22 -20.63 -5.19
N GLY A 55 5.18 -20.65 -4.27
CA GLY A 55 6.54 -21.07 -4.55
C GLY A 55 7.56 -19.94 -4.68
N VAL A 56 7.21 -18.65 -4.55
CA VAL A 56 8.16 -17.54 -4.48
C VAL A 56 8.29 -17.05 -3.04
N LYS A 57 9.52 -17.06 -2.50
CA LYS A 57 9.82 -16.59 -1.15
C LYS A 57 11.04 -15.68 -1.15
N GLN A 58 10.94 -14.50 -0.55
CA GLN A 58 12.07 -13.61 -0.36
C GLN A 58 12.78 -13.88 0.97
N GLU A 59 14.11 -13.94 0.94
CA GLU A 59 14.96 -14.14 2.11
C GLU A 59 15.50 -12.79 2.64
N ALA A 60 15.93 -12.78 3.89
CA ALA A 60 16.36 -11.56 4.59
C ALA A 60 17.62 -10.89 3.98
N ASP A 61 18.38 -11.62 3.16
CA ASP A 61 19.54 -11.11 2.43
C ASP A 61 19.18 -10.53 1.04
N GLY A 62 17.89 -10.49 0.71
CA GLY A 62 17.36 -9.99 -0.56
C GLY A 62 17.33 -11.04 -1.67
N SER A 63 17.75 -12.28 -1.40
CA SER A 63 17.60 -13.38 -2.36
C SER A 63 16.16 -13.88 -2.46
N VAL A 64 15.82 -14.56 -3.55
CA VAL A 64 14.48 -15.09 -3.81
C VAL A 64 14.57 -16.58 -4.13
N VAL A 65 13.83 -17.40 -3.38
CA VAL A 65 13.67 -18.84 -3.60
C VAL A 65 12.40 -19.05 -4.41
N VAL A 66 12.51 -19.78 -5.53
CA VAL A 66 11.40 -19.99 -6.45
C VAL A 66 11.20 -21.48 -6.77
N ASP A 67 9.98 -21.99 -6.64
CA ASP A 67 9.62 -23.34 -7.08
C ASP A 67 9.75 -23.46 -8.60
N GLY A 68 10.32 -24.57 -9.08
CA GLY A 68 10.61 -24.77 -10.51
C GLY A 68 9.38 -24.83 -11.43
N THR A 69 8.17 -24.78 -10.86
CA THR A 69 6.89 -24.72 -11.58
C THR A 69 6.39 -23.30 -11.82
N VAL A 70 7.01 -22.28 -11.21
CA VAL A 70 6.63 -20.87 -11.38
C VAL A 70 7.04 -20.38 -12.77
N PRO A 71 6.12 -19.85 -13.59
CA PRO A 71 6.44 -19.27 -14.88
C PRO A 71 7.38 -18.06 -14.78
N ILE A 72 8.38 -17.96 -15.66
CA ILE A 72 9.31 -16.81 -15.71
C ILE A 72 8.60 -15.46 -15.93
N ARG A 73 7.42 -15.46 -16.54
CA ARG A 73 6.63 -14.22 -16.72
C ARG A 73 6.14 -13.65 -15.40
N ASP A 74 5.88 -14.51 -14.43
CA ASP A 74 5.36 -14.10 -13.13
C ASP A 74 6.51 -13.60 -12.21
N LEU A 75 7.77 -13.72 -12.66
CA LEU A 75 8.98 -13.24 -11.98
C LEU A 75 9.56 -11.94 -12.57
N ASN A 76 9.07 -11.47 -13.73
CA ASN A 76 9.61 -10.29 -14.44
C ASN A 76 8.81 -9.01 -14.16
#